data_AF-A0AAA9ZRV4-F1
#
_entry.id   AF-A0AAA9ZRV4-F1
#
_cell.length_a   1.000
_cell.length_b   1.000
_cell.length_c   1.000
_cell.angle_alpha   90.00
_cell.angle_beta   90.00
_cell.angle_gamma   90.00
#
_symmetry.space_group_name_H-M   'P 1'
#
loop_
_entity.id
_entity.type
_entity.pdbx_description
1 polymer ?
#
loop_
_entity_poly.entity_id
_entity_poly.type
_entity_poly.pdbx_seq_one_letter_code
_entity_poly.pdbx_strand_id
1 'polypeptide(L)'
;MAGAVHPRTIKKSVLPEAIRPFFSTDGDNILVSGLYADSSNNLAREAAYRLFLFPDQQQEQLLSELLKSRHELATTCGFKTYAHRALKASTVETPEMVNEFLQTLNEELKPRAERDFALMQKMKNAENRFESPLATWDTPYFTSTLKKRCLQASASEFSPYFSLGACMEGLNLLMNSLYGISLENTEMEPGESWSHDIYKLAVTHESEGLLGHIYCDLFERPGKPNQDCHFTIQGGKVMPDGSYQNPIVVVMLNLSQPRWSGPTLLTPSMVDNLFHEMGHAMHSMLARTEYQHVTGTRSENDFENRRLRRL
;
A
#
# COMPACT_ATOMS: atom_id res chain seq x y z
N MET A 1 -3.01 -9.92 7.21
CA MET A 1 -1.81 -10.46 7.89
C MET A 1 -1.74 -9.86 9.29
N ALA A 2 -1.93 -10.65 10.35
CA ALA A 2 -1.99 -10.17 11.75
C ALA A 2 -0.61 -10.20 12.47
N GLY A 3 0.49 -10.34 11.73
CA GLY A 3 1.80 -10.71 12.28
C GLY A 3 2.65 -9.60 12.92
N ALA A 4 2.33 -8.31 12.73
CA ALA A 4 3.06 -7.21 13.36
C ALA A 4 2.24 -5.92 13.45
N VAL A 5 0.96 -6.03 13.81
CA VAL A 5 0.05 -4.87 13.94
C VAL A 5 -0.26 -4.55 15.40
N HIS A 6 -0.08 -5.53 16.30
CA HIS A 6 -0.38 -5.36 17.71
C HIS A 6 0.84 -4.84 18.47
N PRO A 7 0.69 -3.77 19.24
CA PRO A 7 1.72 -3.35 20.19
C PRO A 7 2.10 -4.48 21.13
N ARG A 8 3.38 -4.54 21.52
CA ARG A 8 3.85 -5.49 22.52
C ARG A 8 3.97 -4.85 23.88
N THR A 9 3.53 -5.57 24.90
CA THR A 9 3.61 -5.14 26.29
C THR A 9 4.71 -5.91 27.00
N ILE A 10 5.68 -5.21 27.57
CA ILE A 10 6.79 -5.80 28.34
C ILE A 10 6.93 -5.12 29.70
N LYS A 11 7.52 -5.79 30.68
CA LYS A 11 7.80 -5.18 31.99
C LYS A 11 8.90 -4.13 31.88
N LYS A 12 8.79 -3.04 32.65
CA LYS A 12 9.81 -1.98 32.73
C LYS A 12 11.20 -2.51 33.07
N SER A 13 11.27 -3.56 33.88
CA SER A 13 12.52 -4.21 34.30
C SER A 13 13.34 -4.79 33.14
N VAL A 14 12.71 -5.07 32.00
CA VAL A 14 13.39 -5.63 30.81
C VAL A 14 14.21 -4.58 30.07
N LEU A 15 13.86 -3.29 30.21
CA LEU A 15 14.57 -2.20 29.54
C LEU A 15 15.45 -1.39 30.51
N PRO A 16 16.66 -0.99 30.08
CA PRO A 16 17.47 -0.02 30.80
C PRO A 16 16.72 1.29 31.05
N GLU A 17 16.90 1.89 32.23
CA GLU A 17 16.23 3.13 32.63
C GLU A 17 16.41 4.27 31.62
N ALA A 18 17.59 4.36 31.01
CA ALA A 18 17.93 5.40 30.04
C ALA A 18 17.06 5.38 28.76
N ILE A 19 16.44 4.25 28.41
CA ILE A 19 15.64 4.14 27.19
C ILE A 19 14.13 4.05 27.43
N ARG A 20 13.69 3.84 28.68
CA ARG A 20 12.26 3.79 29.02
C ARG A 20 11.48 5.05 28.60
N PRO A 21 12.03 6.29 28.68
CA PRO A 21 11.29 7.49 28.30
C PRO A 21 10.91 7.58 26.81
N PHE A 22 11.51 6.76 25.93
CA PHE A 22 11.19 6.75 24.51
C PHE A 22 9.93 5.95 24.18
N PHE A 23 9.39 5.19 25.14
CA PHE A 23 8.25 4.31 24.92
C PHE A 23 7.06 4.73 25.77
N SER A 24 5.86 4.42 25.29
CA SER A 24 4.63 4.62 26.07
C SER A 24 4.61 3.66 27.25
N THR A 25 4.14 4.12 28.41
CA THR A 25 4.07 3.31 29.63
C THR A 25 2.64 3.14 30.09
N ASP A 26 2.30 1.94 30.55
CA ASP A 26 1.03 1.60 31.18
C ASP A 26 1.29 0.85 32.50
N GLY A 27 1.17 1.55 33.62
CA GLY A 27 1.54 1.01 34.94
C GLY A 27 3.01 0.59 35.02
N ASP A 28 3.27 -0.69 35.31
CA ASP A 28 4.61 -1.30 35.34
C ASP A 28 5.08 -1.84 33.96
N ASN A 29 4.28 -1.60 32.92
CA ASN A 29 4.55 -2.07 31.58
C ASN A 29 4.98 -0.94 30.63
N ILE A 30 5.70 -1.36 29.60
CA ILE A 30 6.09 -0.56 28.44
C ILE A 30 5.38 -1.13 27.23
N LEU A 31 4.74 -0.24 26.47
CA LEU A 31 4.06 -0.54 25.23
C LEU A 31 4.97 -0.17 24.06
N VAL A 32 5.39 -1.18 23.30
CA VAL A 32 6.15 -1.01 22.07
C VAL A 32 5.18 -1.09 20.90
N SER A 33 4.77 0.06 20.38
CA SER A 33 3.74 0.16 19.33
C SER A 33 4.29 0.17 17.90
N GLY A 34 5.60 0.05 17.71
CA GLY A 34 6.21 0.04 16.39
C GLY A 34 7.74 0.00 16.43
N LEU A 35 8.38 0.31 15.30
CA LEU A 35 9.83 0.24 15.12
C LEU A 35 10.59 1.50 15.54
N TYR A 36 9.90 2.60 15.83
CA TYR A 36 10.51 3.90 16.20
C TYR A 36 11.58 4.34 15.20
N ALA A 37 11.37 4.04 13.92
CA ALA A 37 12.39 4.12 12.89
C ALA A 37 12.90 5.55 12.62
N ASP A 38 12.13 6.57 13.02
CA ASP A 38 12.50 7.98 12.92
C ASP A 38 13.17 8.56 14.18
N SER A 39 13.32 7.75 15.24
CA SER A 39 13.97 8.19 16.49
C SER A 39 15.45 8.51 16.23
N SER A 40 15.92 9.67 16.69
CA SER A 40 17.35 10.00 16.65
C SER A 40 18.19 9.17 17.62
N ASN A 41 17.56 8.51 18.60
CA ASN A 41 18.25 7.66 19.57
C ASN A 41 18.42 6.24 19.03
N ASN A 42 19.67 5.83 18.77
CA ASN A 42 20.01 4.49 18.29
C ASN A 42 19.51 3.37 19.23
N LEU A 43 19.68 3.50 20.54
CA LEU A 43 19.24 2.47 21.49
C LEU A 43 17.72 2.30 21.52
N ALA A 44 16.97 3.39 21.30
CA ALA A 44 15.52 3.31 21.18
C ALA A 44 15.11 2.56 19.91
N ARG A 45 15.77 2.82 18.77
CA ARG A 45 15.54 2.07 17.51
C ARG A 45 15.87 0.60 17.65
N GLU A 46 17.02 0.28 18.25
CA GLU A 46 17.44 -1.10 18.50
C GLU A 46 16.45 -1.84 19.40
N ALA A 47 16.09 -1.25 20.54
CA ALA A 47 15.16 -1.85 21.47
C ALA A 47 13.79 -2.06 20.83
N ALA A 48 13.27 -1.05 20.12
CA ALA A 48 12.02 -1.16 19.38
C ALA A 48 12.06 -2.29 18.36
N TYR A 49 13.09 -2.35 17.51
CA TYR A 49 13.25 -3.40 16.50
C TYR A 49 13.27 -4.80 17.12
N ARG A 50 14.13 -5.01 18.13
CA ARG A 50 14.31 -6.31 18.78
C ARG A 50 13.05 -6.76 19.51
N LEU A 51 12.35 -5.84 20.17
CA LEU A 51 11.16 -6.17 20.95
C LEU A 51 9.94 -6.36 20.05
N PHE A 52 9.68 -5.40 19.16
CA PHE A 52 8.49 -5.42 18.30
C PHE A 52 8.49 -6.60 17.33
N LEU A 53 9.66 -6.94 16.78
CA LEU A 53 9.85 -8.07 15.86
C LEU A 53 10.36 -9.34 16.57
N PHE A 54 10.31 -9.40 17.90
CA PHE A 54 10.78 -10.57 18.63
C PHE A 54 10.02 -11.84 18.18
N PRO A 55 10.68 -12.96 17.87
CA PRO A 55 9.98 -14.13 17.37
C PRO A 55 8.88 -14.62 18.31
N ASP A 56 7.73 -14.99 17.74
CA ASP A 56 6.62 -15.57 18.48
C ASP A 56 6.54 -17.06 18.15
N GLN A 57 6.71 -17.91 19.17
CA GLN A 57 6.79 -19.36 18.98
C GLN A 57 5.50 -19.95 18.40
N GLN A 58 4.34 -19.38 18.72
CA GLN A 58 3.06 -19.83 18.18
C GLN A 58 2.95 -19.47 16.69
N GLN A 59 3.38 -18.27 16.30
CA GLN A 59 3.45 -17.86 14.88
C GLN A 59 4.44 -18.72 14.09
N GLU A 60 5.60 -19.06 14.67
CA GLU A 60 6.58 -19.96 14.04
C GLU A 60 6.02 -21.37 13.81
N GLN A 61 5.32 -21.91 14.81
CA GLN A 61 4.65 -23.21 14.68
C GLN A 61 3.57 -23.17 13.60
N LEU A 62 2.72 -22.14 13.60
CA LEU A 62 1.68 -21.96 12.60
C LEU A 62 2.25 -21.81 11.18
N LEU A 63 3.34 -21.04 11.02
CA LEU A 63 4.03 -20.92 9.74
C LEU A 63 4.59 -22.27 9.27
N SER A 64 5.19 -23.04 10.19
CA SER A 64 5.74 -24.36 9.88
C SER A 64 4.65 -25.34 9.43
N GLU A 65 3.51 -25.35 10.11
CA GLU A 65 2.34 -26.15 9.71
C GLU A 65 1.80 -25.71 8.35
N LEU A 66 1.64 -24.41 8.12
CA LEU A 66 1.19 -23.87 6.84
C LEU A 66 2.12 -24.28 5.69
N LEU A 67 3.44 -24.24 5.88
CA LEU A 67 4.41 -24.66 4.87
C LEU A 67 4.31 -26.17 4.57
N LYS A 68 4.13 -27.01 5.59
CA LYS A 68 3.91 -28.46 5.41
C LYS A 68 2.62 -28.73 4.64
N SER A 69 1.50 -28.13 5.05
CA SER A 69 0.22 -28.31 4.36
C SER A 69 0.25 -27.81 2.91
N ARG A 70 0.95 -26.70 2.64
CA ARG A 70 1.16 -26.21 1.26
C ARG A 70 1.98 -27.16 0.41
N HIS A 71 3.01 -27.79 0.99
CA HIS A 71 3.80 -28.80 0.30
C HIS A 71 2.96 -30.05 -0.02
N GLU A 72 2.23 -30.58 0.97
CA GLU A 72 1.32 -31.71 0.79
C GLU A 72 0.29 -31.41 -0.32
N LEU A 73 -0.42 -30.28 -0.23
CA LEU A 73 -1.37 -29.85 -1.26
C LEU A 73 -0.76 -29.83 -2.66
N ALA A 74 0.44 -29.29 -2.82
CA ALA A 74 1.10 -29.21 -4.11
C ALA A 74 1.41 -30.60 -4.67
N THR A 75 2.02 -31.46 -3.85
CA THR A 75 2.39 -32.82 -4.25
C THR A 75 1.18 -33.70 -4.58
N THR A 76 0.10 -33.61 -3.79
CA THR A 76 -1.16 -34.31 -4.06
C THR A 76 -1.81 -33.86 -5.37
N CYS A 77 -1.68 -32.57 -5.72
CA CYS A 77 -2.15 -32.05 -7.01
C CYS A 77 -1.17 -32.28 -8.17
N GLY A 78 -0.08 -33.04 -7.99
CA GLY A 78 0.89 -33.36 -9.04
C GLY A 78 1.93 -32.27 -9.33
N PHE A 79 2.08 -31.27 -8.46
CA PHE A 79 3.09 -30.22 -8.59
C PHE A 79 4.34 -30.52 -7.76
N LYS A 80 5.51 -30.12 -8.28
CA LYS A 80 6.81 -30.28 -7.59
C LYS A 80 6.90 -29.50 -6.28
N THR A 81 6.40 -28.26 -6.27
CA THR A 81 6.33 -27.41 -5.08
C THR A 81 5.07 -26.55 -5.08
N TYR A 82 4.72 -25.97 -3.93
CA TYR A 82 3.60 -25.03 -3.86
C TYR A 82 3.80 -23.80 -4.77
N ALA A 83 5.04 -23.36 -4.97
CA ALA A 83 5.33 -22.25 -5.89
C ALA A 83 4.95 -22.60 -7.35
N HIS A 84 5.24 -23.81 -7.82
CA HIS A 84 4.80 -24.27 -9.15
C HIS A 84 3.27 -24.30 -9.27
N ARG A 85 2.57 -24.68 -8.19
CA ARG A 85 1.10 -24.64 -8.16
C ARG A 85 0.57 -23.22 -8.19
N ALA A 86 1.15 -22.32 -7.38
CA ALA A 86 0.69 -20.94 -7.24
C ALA A 86 0.94 -20.11 -8.50
N LEU A 87 2.04 -20.35 -9.22
CA LEU A 87 2.44 -19.61 -10.41
C LEU A 87 1.81 -20.13 -11.71
N LYS A 88 1.09 -21.27 -11.68
CA LYS A 88 0.45 -21.84 -12.88
C LYS A 88 -0.52 -20.88 -13.59
N ALA A 89 -1.08 -19.92 -12.86
CA ALA A 89 -2.00 -18.90 -13.38
C ALA A 89 -1.41 -17.48 -13.32
N SER A 90 -0.07 -17.37 -13.37
CA SER A 90 0.67 -16.10 -13.36
C SER A 90 1.50 -15.96 -14.63
N THR A 91 1.82 -14.73 -15.04
CA THR A 91 2.56 -14.45 -16.28
C THR A 91 3.97 -15.04 -16.27
N VAL A 92 4.56 -15.15 -15.07
CA VAL A 92 5.92 -15.68 -14.89
C VAL A 92 5.95 -17.21 -14.91
N GLU A 93 4.80 -17.89 -14.84
CA GLU A 93 4.52 -19.33 -14.97
C GLU A 93 5.31 -20.32 -14.08
N THR A 94 6.58 -20.07 -13.74
CA THR A 94 7.48 -20.98 -13.01
C THR A 94 8.32 -20.28 -11.94
N PRO A 95 8.63 -20.96 -10.82
CA PRO A 95 9.48 -20.38 -9.77
C PRO A 95 10.94 -20.19 -10.21
N GLU A 96 11.41 -20.93 -11.20
CA GLU A 96 12.74 -20.76 -11.79
C GLU A 96 12.88 -19.38 -12.43
N MET A 97 11.90 -18.96 -13.23
CA MET A 97 11.89 -17.63 -13.84
C MET A 97 11.80 -16.51 -12.78
N VAL A 98 11.03 -16.72 -11.71
CA VAL A 98 11.00 -15.78 -10.57
C VAL A 98 12.39 -15.65 -9.93
N ASN A 99 13.08 -16.76 -9.69
CA ASN A 99 14.42 -16.74 -9.10
C ASN A 99 15.45 -16.05 -10.01
N GLU A 100 15.43 -16.34 -11.31
CA GLU A 100 16.30 -15.68 -12.29
C GLU A 100 16.07 -14.18 -12.29
N PHE A 101 14.81 -13.74 -12.36
CA PHE A 101 14.46 -12.32 -12.31
C PHE A 101 14.96 -11.63 -11.02
N LEU A 102 14.78 -12.27 -9.86
CA LEU A 102 15.24 -11.72 -8.58
C LEU A 102 16.77 -11.66 -8.49
N GLN A 103 17.48 -12.65 -9.06
CA GLN A 103 18.94 -12.67 -9.11
C GLN A 103 19.48 -11.56 -10.00
N THR A 104 18.98 -11.42 -11.23
CA THR A 104 19.37 -10.33 -12.12
C THR A 104 19.10 -8.98 -11.49
N LEU A 105 17.92 -8.79 -10.88
CA LEU A 105 17.58 -7.54 -10.21
C LEU A 105 18.54 -7.23 -9.04
N ASN A 106 18.90 -8.24 -8.26
CA ASN A 106 19.85 -8.10 -7.16
C ASN A 106 21.25 -7.72 -7.66
N GLU A 107 21.73 -8.36 -8.73
CA GLU A 107 23.04 -8.07 -9.33
C GLU A 107 23.12 -6.63 -9.86
N GLU A 108 22.08 -6.16 -10.55
CA GLU A 108 22.01 -4.81 -11.10
C GLU A 108 21.88 -3.71 -10.03
N LEU A 109 21.14 -3.99 -8.95
CA LEU A 109 20.91 -3.02 -7.87
C LEU A 109 22.04 -3.00 -6.83
N LYS A 110 22.78 -4.10 -6.67
CA LYS A 110 23.79 -4.25 -5.61
C LYS A 110 24.84 -3.12 -5.59
N PRO A 111 25.44 -2.67 -6.71
CA PRO A 111 26.40 -1.57 -6.68
C PRO A 111 25.80 -0.24 -6.22
N ARG A 112 24.49 0.00 -6.49
CA ARG A 112 23.78 1.19 -6.00
C ARG A 112 23.51 1.07 -4.51
N ALA A 113 22.99 -0.08 -4.07
CA ALA A 113 22.72 -0.36 -2.66
C ALA A 113 24.00 -0.25 -1.82
N GLU A 114 25.13 -0.78 -2.27
CA GLU A 114 26.42 -0.68 -1.57
C GLU A 114 26.88 0.78 -1.39
N ARG A 115 26.66 1.64 -2.39
CA ARG A 115 26.95 3.08 -2.27
C ARG A 115 26.03 3.76 -1.26
N ASP A 116 24.75 3.42 -1.26
CA ASP A 116 23.79 3.95 -0.29
C ASP A 116 24.15 3.51 1.13
N PHE A 117 24.47 2.23 1.34
CA PHE A 117 24.91 1.69 2.62
C PHE A 117 26.23 2.30 3.11
N ALA A 118 27.20 2.53 2.21
CA ALA A 118 28.43 3.23 2.56
C ALA A 118 28.17 4.68 2.99
N LEU A 119 27.20 5.36 2.38
CA LEU A 119 26.80 6.71 2.78
C LEU A 119 26.10 6.70 4.15
N MET A 120 25.18 5.75 4.40
CA MET A 120 24.55 5.56 5.71
C MET A 120 25.58 5.27 6.81
N GLN A 121 26.59 4.44 6.52
CA GLN A 121 27.68 4.15 7.45
C GLN A 121 28.47 5.41 7.81
N LYS A 122 28.79 6.26 6.83
CA LYS A 122 29.45 7.56 7.08
C LYS A 122 28.60 8.47 7.97
N MET A 123 27.29 8.53 7.73
CA MET A 123 26.38 9.31 8.57
C MET A 123 26.34 8.78 10.01
N LYS A 124 26.27 7.46 10.18
CA LYS A 124 26.29 6.83 11.49
C LYS A 124 27.58 7.13 12.26
N ASN A 125 28.73 7.10 11.59
CA ASN A 125 30.02 7.43 12.20
C ASN A 125 30.10 8.92 12.58
N ALA A 126 29.43 9.81 11.84
CA ALA A 126 29.39 11.23 12.16
C ALA A 126 28.47 11.56 13.36
N GLU A 127 27.40 10.79 13.58
CA GLU A 127 26.46 11.00 14.68
C GLU A 127 26.92 10.35 16.00
N ASN A 128 27.77 9.33 15.94
CA ASN A 128 28.21 8.58 17.13
C ASN A 128 29.65 8.91 17.51
N ARG A 129 29.94 8.85 18.82
CA ARG A 129 31.32 9.02 19.34
C ARG A 129 32.25 7.87 18.98
N PHE A 130 31.69 6.69 18.69
CA PHE A 130 32.43 5.48 18.37
C PHE A 130 31.89 4.88 17.07
N GLU A 131 32.81 4.40 16.23
CA GLU A 131 32.43 3.69 15.02
C GLU A 131 31.75 2.37 15.37
N SER A 132 30.63 2.11 14.71
CA SER A 132 29.91 0.84 14.83
C SER A 132 29.28 0.49 13.49
N PRO A 133 29.21 -0.80 13.13
CA PRO A 133 28.64 -1.21 11.87
C PRO A 133 27.16 -0.81 11.80
N LEU A 134 26.70 -0.43 10.61
CA LEU A 134 25.30 -0.16 10.35
C LEU A 134 24.46 -1.41 10.69
N ALA A 135 23.45 -1.24 11.54
CA ALA A 135 22.55 -2.31 11.92
C ALA A 135 21.23 -2.23 11.13
N THR A 136 20.43 -3.30 11.15
CA THR A 136 19.17 -3.38 10.39
C THR A 136 18.15 -2.30 10.79
N TRP A 137 18.14 -1.89 12.06
CA TRP A 137 17.27 -0.84 12.60
C TRP A 137 17.75 0.59 12.27
N ASP A 138 18.95 0.75 11.73
CA ASP A 138 19.48 2.05 11.32
C ASP A 138 19.04 2.44 9.91
N THR A 139 18.82 1.46 9.03
CA THR A 139 18.54 1.68 7.61
C THR A 139 17.38 2.66 7.39
N PRO A 140 16.19 2.49 8.00
CA PRO A 140 15.08 3.41 7.73
C PRO A 140 15.37 4.85 8.19
N TYR A 141 16.04 5.03 9.33
CA TYR A 141 16.42 6.34 9.88
C TYR A 141 17.36 7.08 8.93
N PHE A 142 18.41 6.39 8.45
CA PHE A 142 19.36 7.03 7.54
C PHE A 142 18.77 7.20 6.13
N THR A 143 17.89 6.32 5.67
CA THR A 143 17.11 6.55 4.44
C THR A 143 16.28 7.83 4.54
N SER A 144 15.51 8.03 5.62
CA SER A 144 14.68 9.22 5.77
C SER A 144 15.53 10.49 5.91
N THR A 145 16.65 10.40 6.64
CA THR A 145 17.60 11.52 6.79
C THR A 145 18.28 11.88 5.47
N LEU A 146 18.68 10.88 4.66
CA LEU A 146 19.24 11.12 3.32
C LEU A 146 18.23 11.78 2.40
N LYS A 147 16.99 11.26 2.35
CA LYS A 147 15.93 11.87 1.54
C LYS A 147 15.72 13.34 1.91
N LYS A 148 15.66 13.67 3.21
CA LYS A 148 15.55 15.06 3.70
C LYS A 148 16.72 15.93 3.26
N ARG A 149 17.96 15.42 3.36
CA ARG A 149 19.17 16.16 2.94
C ARG A 149 19.23 16.39 1.43
N CYS A 150 18.88 15.38 0.63
CA CYS A 150 18.92 15.47 -0.83
C CYS A 150 17.81 16.37 -1.39
N LEU A 151 16.60 16.29 -0.84
CA LEU A 151 15.45 17.06 -1.33
C LEU A 151 15.43 18.49 -0.79
N GLN A 152 16.17 18.80 0.29
CA GLN A 152 16.11 20.06 1.03
C GLN A 152 14.68 20.49 1.43
N ALA A 153 13.72 19.56 1.37
CA ALA A 153 12.31 19.80 1.59
C ALA A 153 11.72 18.63 2.36
N SER A 154 10.80 18.93 3.27
CA SER A 154 9.98 17.93 3.95
C SER A 154 8.72 17.60 3.13
N ALA A 155 8.22 16.37 3.21
CA ALA A 155 6.97 15.98 2.53
C ALA A 155 5.78 16.89 2.91
N SER A 156 5.81 17.44 4.13
CA SER A 156 4.83 18.42 4.64
C SER A 156 4.85 19.76 3.91
N GLU A 157 5.99 20.18 3.32
CA GLU A 157 6.06 21.44 2.57
C GLU A 157 5.28 21.40 1.25
N PHE A 158 5.08 20.20 0.69
CA PHE A 158 4.32 20.02 -0.54
C PHE A 158 2.82 19.87 -0.30
N SER A 159 2.41 19.45 0.90
CA SER A 159 1.01 19.16 1.22
C SER A 159 0.03 20.33 0.97
N PRO A 160 0.41 21.61 1.22
CA PRO A 160 -0.44 22.76 0.90
C PRO A 160 -0.83 22.89 -0.58
N TYR A 161 -0.07 22.28 -1.50
CA TYR A 161 -0.36 22.31 -2.94
C TYR A 161 -1.28 21.17 -3.39
N PHE A 162 -1.53 20.19 -2.53
CA PHE A 162 -2.28 18.97 -2.85
C PHE A 162 -3.55 18.88 -2.01
N SER A 163 -4.47 19.82 -2.21
CA SER A 163 -5.83 19.65 -1.69
C SER A 163 -6.54 18.51 -2.42
N LEU A 164 -7.35 17.73 -1.70
CA LEU A 164 -8.08 16.59 -2.29
C LEU A 164 -8.89 17.00 -3.54
N GLY A 165 -9.59 18.13 -3.48
CA GLY A 165 -10.34 18.65 -4.63
C GLY A 165 -9.45 18.96 -5.84
N ALA A 166 -8.31 19.61 -5.62
CA ALA A 166 -7.36 19.90 -6.70
C ALA A 166 -6.73 18.62 -7.28
N CYS A 167 -6.47 17.60 -6.45
CA CYS A 167 -5.97 16.31 -6.91
C CYS A 167 -7.02 15.56 -7.75
N MET A 168 -8.30 15.59 -7.35
CA MET A 168 -9.40 15.01 -8.12
C MET A 168 -9.60 15.74 -9.46
N GLU A 169 -9.52 17.07 -9.47
CA GLU A 169 -9.58 17.86 -10.71
C GLU A 169 -8.40 17.56 -11.63
N GLY A 170 -7.18 17.49 -11.09
CA GLY A 170 -5.99 17.10 -11.85
C GLY A 170 -6.15 15.71 -12.48
N LEU A 171 -6.75 14.77 -11.74
CA LEU A 171 -7.04 13.44 -12.26
C LEU A 171 -8.09 13.47 -13.37
N ASN A 172 -9.17 14.26 -13.22
CA ASN A 172 -10.17 14.48 -14.27
C ASN A 172 -9.52 15.04 -15.56
N LEU A 173 -8.69 16.09 -15.44
CA LEU A 173 -7.98 16.69 -16.57
C LEU A 173 -7.07 15.70 -17.30
N LEU A 174 -6.38 14.83 -16.56
CA LEU A 174 -5.53 13.79 -17.13
C LEU A 174 -6.34 12.72 -17.85
N MET A 175 -7.44 12.25 -17.26
CA MET A 175 -8.32 11.26 -17.89
C MET A 175 -8.99 11.82 -19.15
N ASN A 176 -9.36 13.09 -19.13
CA ASN A 176 -9.91 13.78 -20.30
C ASN A 176 -8.88 13.88 -21.42
N SER A 177 -7.66 14.32 -21.08
CA SER A 177 -6.59 14.52 -22.07
C SER A 177 -6.07 13.21 -22.67
N LEU A 178 -6.00 12.13 -21.88
CA LEU A 178 -5.44 10.85 -22.33
C LEU A 178 -6.49 9.94 -22.99
N TYR A 179 -7.74 9.99 -22.52
CA TYR A 179 -8.77 9.01 -22.88
C TYR A 179 -10.09 9.63 -23.31
N GLY A 180 -10.24 10.96 -23.36
CA GLY A 180 -11.54 11.60 -23.64
C GLY A 180 -12.58 11.32 -22.56
N ILE A 181 -12.15 11.05 -21.32
CA ILE A 181 -13.03 10.69 -20.20
C ILE A 181 -13.20 11.86 -19.25
N SER A 182 -14.44 12.13 -18.84
CA SER A 182 -14.78 13.07 -17.80
C SER A 182 -15.29 12.34 -16.54
N LEU A 183 -14.92 12.86 -15.38
CA LEU A 183 -15.36 12.39 -14.08
C LEU A 183 -16.31 13.42 -13.48
N GLU A 184 -17.60 13.11 -13.49
CA GLU A 184 -18.66 14.05 -13.12
C GLU A 184 -19.27 13.64 -11.79
N ASN A 185 -19.28 14.54 -10.81
CA ASN A 185 -19.98 14.28 -9.56
C ASN A 185 -21.50 14.25 -9.82
N THR A 186 -22.16 13.18 -9.38
CA THR A 186 -23.59 12.93 -9.58
C THR A 186 -24.29 12.70 -8.26
N GLU A 187 -25.57 13.05 -8.20
CA GLU A 187 -26.38 12.82 -7.00
C GLU A 187 -26.64 11.32 -6.80
N MET A 188 -26.66 10.91 -5.54
CA MET A 188 -27.04 9.56 -5.12
C MET A 188 -28.54 9.51 -4.85
N GLU A 189 -29.18 8.40 -5.22
CA GLU A 189 -30.59 8.16 -4.92
C GLU A 189 -30.82 7.94 -3.41
N PRO A 190 -32.05 8.17 -2.91
CA PRO A 190 -32.38 7.90 -1.51
C PRO A 190 -32.06 6.44 -1.11
N GLY A 191 -31.16 6.27 -0.15
CA GLY A 191 -30.74 4.96 0.36
C GLY A 191 -29.60 4.29 -0.42
N GLU A 192 -29.07 4.93 -1.46
CA GLU A 192 -27.93 4.41 -2.25
C GLU A 192 -26.62 4.44 -1.46
N SER A 193 -26.43 5.43 -0.60
CA SER A 193 -25.18 5.61 0.17
C SER A 193 -25.16 4.85 1.50
N TRP A 194 -24.00 4.28 1.84
CA TRP A 194 -23.72 3.68 3.16
C TRP A 194 -23.10 4.66 4.16
N SER A 195 -22.74 5.87 3.74
CA SER A 195 -22.20 6.92 4.61
C SER A 195 -22.51 8.32 4.08
N HIS A 196 -22.48 9.34 4.93
CA HIS A 196 -22.78 10.73 4.55
C HIS A 196 -21.73 11.41 3.66
N ASP A 197 -20.53 10.83 3.58
CA ASP A 197 -19.31 11.40 3.02
C ASP A 197 -18.81 10.60 1.80
N ILE A 198 -19.75 9.93 1.11
CA ILE A 198 -19.52 9.22 -0.14
C ILE A 198 -19.81 10.17 -1.30
N TYR A 199 -18.92 10.18 -2.29
CA TYR A 199 -19.15 10.88 -3.56
C TYR A 199 -19.38 9.86 -4.67
N LYS A 200 -20.32 10.14 -5.57
CA LYS A 200 -20.61 9.29 -6.72
C LYS A 200 -20.17 10.00 -7.98
N LEU A 201 -19.20 9.43 -8.67
CA LEU A 201 -18.70 9.94 -9.94
C LEU A 201 -19.29 9.11 -11.08
N ALA A 202 -19.96 9.77 -12.03
CA ALA A 202 -20.23 9.21 -13.34
C ALA A 202 -18.97 9.35 -14.20
N VAL A 203 -18.59 8.24 -14.85
CA VAL A 203 -17.45 8.20 -15.77
C VAL A 203 -17.99 8.25 -17.18
N THR A 204 -17.81 9.36 -17.88
CA THR A 204 -18.38 9.61 -19.21
C THR A 204 -17.27 9.71 -20.24
N HIS A 205 -17.43 9.05 -21.38
CA HIS A 205 -16.54 9.18 -22.53
C HIS A 205 -17.18 10.09 -23.57
N GLU A 206 -16.38 10.93 -24.21
CA GLU A 206 -16.83 11.94 -25.18
C GLU A 206 -17.68 11.38 -26.33
N SER A 207 -17.44 10.12 -26.75
CA SER A 207 -18.16 9.48 -27.85
C SER A 207 -18.96 8.24 -27.47
N GLU A 208 -18.61 7.55 -26.38
CA GLU A 208 -19.30 6.32 -25.96
C GLU A 208 -20.40 6.61 -24.91
N GLY A 209 -20.43 7.81 -24.34
CA GLY A 209 -21.36 8.16 -23.27
C GLY A 209 -20.95 7.57 -21.92
N LEU A 210 -21.93 7.19 -21.10
CA LEU A 210 -21.68 6.70 -19.75
C LEU A 210 -20.96 5.35 -19.75
N LEU A 211 -19.79 5.29 -19.14
CA LEU A 211 -18.99 4.07 -18.96
C LEU A 211 -19.26 3.35 -17.64
N GLY A 212 -19.73 4.05 -16.60
CA GLY A 212 -20.01 3.47 -15.29
C GLY A 212 -19.95 4.47 -14.16
N HIS A 213 -19.94 3.96 -12.93
CA HIS A 213 -19.93 4.79 -11.72
C HIS A 213 -18.82 4.36 -10.76
N ILE A 214 -18.19 5.35 -10.13
CA ILE A 214 -17.20 5.19 -9.07
C ILE A 214 -17.77 5.82 -7.80
N TYR A 215 -17.85 5.05 -6.72
CA TYR A 215 -18.16 5.56 -5.39
C TYR A 215 -16.85 5.82 -4.65
N CYS A 216 -16.63 7.06 -4.26
CA CYS A 216 -15.44 7.48 -3.54
C CYS A 216 -15.72 7.53 -2.04
N ASP A 217 -15.19 6.55 -1.31
CA ASP A 217 -15.24 6.46 0.16
C ASP A 217 -13.87 6.90 0.72
N LEU A 218 -13.63 8.20 0.79
CA LEU A 218 -12.28 8.76 0.90
C LEU A 218 -11.81 8.97 2.34
N PHE A 219 -12.71 9.11 3.30
CA PHE A 219 -12.36 9.53 4.66
C PHE A 219 -12.37 8.39 5.67
N GLU A 220 -11.51 8.50 6.68
CA GLU A 220 -11.52 7.60 7.83
C GLU A 220 -12.79 7.80 8.68
N ARG A 221 -13.32 6.69 9.22
CA ARG A 221 -14.42 6.72 10.20
C ARG A 221 -14.41 5.46 11.08
N PRO A 222 -14.99 5.52 12.29
CA PRO A 222 -15.13 4.33 13.14
C PRO A 222 -15.84 3.19 12.42
N GLY A 223 -15.28 1.98 12.52
CA GLY A 223 -15.82 0.77 11.89
C GLY A 223 -15.47 0.57 10.42
N LYS A 224 -14.87 1.56 9.74
CA LYS A 224 -14.32 1.39 8.39
C LYS A 224 -12.99 0.62 8.46
N PRO A 225 -12.76 -0.39 7.60
CA PRO A 225 -11.46 -1.05 7.50
C PRO A 225 -10.36 -0.04 7.12
N ASN A 226 -9.26 -0.04 7.87
CA ASN A 226 -8.10 0.82 7.57
C ASN A 226 -7.23 0.21 6.46
N GLN A 227 -7.77 0.19 5.25
CA GLN A 227 -7.12 -0.24 4.02
C GLN A 227 -7.53 0.67 2.88
N ASP A 228 -6.57 1.07 2.07
CA ASP A 228 -6.82 1.79 0.83
C ASP A 228 -6.91 0.75 -0.29
N CYS A 229 -8.01 0.76 -1.05
CA CYS A 229 -8.29 -0.27 -2.04
C CYS A 229 -9.45 0.09 -2.97
N HIS A 230 -9.48 -0.62 -4.10
CA HIS A 230 -10.54 -0.65 -5.08
C HIS A 230 -11.41 -1.92 -4.92
N PHE A 231 -12.74 -1.75 -4.96
CA PHE A 231 -13.70 -2.85 -4.96
C PHE A 231 -14.64 -2.79 -6.16
N THR A 232 -14.99 -3.94 -6.72
CA THR A 232 -16.03 -4.04 -7.74
C THR A 232 -17.36 -4.48 -7.12
N ILE A 233 -18.38 -3.63 -7.16
CA ILE A 233 -19.76 -3.97 -6.80
C ILE A 233 -20.42 -4.69 -7.98
N GLN A 234 -20.29 -4.11 -9.17
CA GLN A 234 -20.82 -4.63 -10.42
C GLN A 234 -19.73 -4.60 -11.48
N GLY A 235 -19.50 -5.73 -12.14
CA GLY A 235 -18.52 -5.80 -13.24
C GLY A 235 -19.18 -5.52 -14.59
N GLY A 236 -18.38 -5.05 -15.55
CA GLY A 236 -18.82 -4.86 -16.93
C GLY A 236 -19.09 -6.18 -17.64
N LYS A 237 -20.20 -6.29 -18.38
CA LYS A 237 -20.49 -7.46 -19.21
C LYS A 237 -21.49 -7.15 -20.33
N VAL A 238 -21.50 -7.99 -21.35
CA VAL A 238 -22.60 -8.02 -22.33
C VAL A 238 -23.78 -8.79 -21.71
N MET A 239 -24.98 -8.23 -21.84
CA MET A 239 -26.23 -8.80 -21.36
C MET A 239 -26.85 -9.70 -22.44
N PRO A 240 -27.77 -10.63 -22.07
CA PRO A 240 -28.40 -11.52 -23.05
C PRO A 240 -29.18 -10.82 -24.16
N ASP A 241 -29.64 -9.59 -23.92
CA ASP A 241 -30.35 -8.75 -24.89
C ASP A 241 -29.40 -7.96 -25.82
N GLY A 242 -28.07 -8.14 -25.67
CA GLY A 242 -27.05 -7.45 -26.43
C GLY A 242 -26.65 -6.08 -25.87
N SER A 243 -27.30 -5.60 -24.81
CA SER A 243 -26.88 -4.36 -24.13
C SER A 243 -25.62 -4.56 -23.29
N TYR A 244 -24.92 -3.48 -22.96
CA TYR A 244 -23.76 -3.54 -22.06
C TYR A 244 -24.14 -3.09 -20.65
N GLN A 245 -23.86 -3.94 -19.66
CA GLN A 245 -23.97 -3.60 -18.25
C GLN A 245 -22.71 -2.83 -17.83
N ASN A 246 -22.88 -1.58 -17.42
CA ASN A 246 -21.76 -0.77 -16.97
C ASN A 246 -21.23 -1.20 -15.59
N PRO A 247 -19.91 -1.14 -15.37
CA PRO A 247 -19.31 -1.39 -14.07
C PRO A 247 -19.71 -0.36 -13.01
N ILE A 248 -19.75 -0.83 -11.77
CA ILE A 248 -19.90 -0.02 -10.56
C ILE A 248 -18.79 -0.44 -9.60
N VAL A 249 -17.95 0.51 -9.20
CA VAL A 249 -16.79 0.26 -8.33
C VAL A 249 -16.73 1.25 -7.18
N VAL A 250 -15.95 0.91 -6.16
CA VAL A 250 -15.67 1.75 -5.01
C VAL A 250 -14.17 2.00 -4.95
N VAL A 251 -13.78 3.25 -4.79
CA VAL A 251 -12.42 3.64 -4.38
C VAL A 251 -12.50 4.03 -2.91
N MET A 252 -11.85 3.24 -2.06
CA MET A 252 -11.83 3.43 -0.62
C MET A 252 -10.45 3.87 -0.18
N LEU A 253 -10.35 5.02 0.48
CA LEU A 253 -9.13 5.54 1.10
C LEU A 253 -9.38 5.87 2.58
N ASN A 254 -8.32 6.07 3.37
CA ASN A 254 -8.41 6.48 4.77
C ASN A 254 -7.79 7.86 5.00
N LEU A 255 -8.30 8.86 4.28
CA LEU A 255 -7.87 10.24 4.45
C LEU A 255 -8.46 10.84 5.72
N SER A 256 -7.70 11.73 6.35
CA SER A 256 -8.22 12.50 7.48
C SER A 256 -9.37 13.40 7.03
N GLN A 257 -10.41 13.47 7.86
CA GLN A 257 -11.56 14.34 7.60
C GLN A 257 -11.13 15.81 7.49
N PRO A 258 -11.81 16.60 6.64
CA PRO A 258 -11.53 18.02 6.53
C PRO A 258 -11.76 18.69 7.89
N ARG A 259 -10.83 19.56 8.29
CA ARG A 259 -11.01 20.37 9.50
C ARG A 259 -11.84 21.59 9.13
N TRP A 260 -12.56 22.15 10.09
CA TRP A 260 -13.34 23.38 9.90
C TRP A 260 -12.52 24.53 9.26
N SER A 261 -11.20 24.50 9.45
CA SER A 261 -10.25 25.52 8.97
C SER A 261 -9.69 25.33 7.56
N GLY A 262 -10.05 24.27 6.81
CA GLY A 262 -9.51 24.09 5.46
C GLY A 262 -9.75 22.72 4.81
N PRO A 263 -9.38 22.57 3.52
CA PRO A 263 -9.56 21.31 2.79
C PRO A 263 -8.67 20.20 3.36
N THR A 264 -9.01 18.95 3.03
CA THR A 264 -8.11 17.82 3.26
C THR A 264 -6.89 17.96 2.36
N LEU A 265 -5.70 18.06 2.97
CA LEU A 265 -4.43 18.16 2.29
C LEU A 265 -3.75 16.80 2.24
N LEU A 266 -3.20 16.46 1.08
CA LEU A 266 -2.56 15.18 0.82
C LEU A 266 -1.05 15.32 0.84
N THR A 267 -0.37 14.35 1.43
CA THR A 267 1.07 14.19 1.20
C THR A 267 1.32 13.62 -0.20
N PRO A 268 2.51 13.76 -0.80
CA PRO A 268 2.81 13.16 -2.09
C PRO A 268 2.50 11.65 -2.16
N SER A 269 2.79 10.91 -1.09
CA SER A 269 2.46 9.48 -1.02
C SER A 269 0.95 9.19 -1.02
N MET A 270 0.14 10.09 -0.47
CA MET A 270 -1.32 9.97 -0.50
C MET A 270 -1.87 10.31 -1.89
N VAL A 271 -1.24 11.25 -2.61
CA VAL A 271 -1.56 11.54 -4.02
C VAL A 271 -1.24 10.33 -4.88
N ASP A 272 -0.04 9.76 -4.76
CA ASP A 272 0.34 8.54 -5.48
C ASP A 272 -0.66 7.41 -5.22
N ASN A 273 -1.11 7.25 -3.96
CA ASN A 273 -2.07 6.23 -3.60
C ASN A 273 -3.48 6.49 -4.19
N LEU A 274 -3.96 7.73 -4.14
CA LEU A 274 -5.22 8.11 -4.81
C LEU A 274 -5.18 7.79 -6.31
N PHE A 275 -4.08 8.15 -6.98
CA PHE A 275 -3.90 7.87 -8.41
C PHE A 275 -3.81 6.37 -8.69
N HIS A 276 -3.14 5.61 -7.82
CA HIS A 276 -3.06 4.15 -7.94
C HIS A 276 -4.45 3.49 -7.87
N GLU A 277 -5.24 3.82 -6.85
CA GLU A 277 -6.58 3.24 -6.66
C GLU A 277 -7.56 3.70 -7.75
N MET A 278 -7.44 4.95 -8.18
CA MET A 278 -8.24 5.45 -9.29
C MET A 278 -7.85 4.78 -10.61
N GLY A 279 -6.58 4.45 -10.81
CA GLY A 279 -6.15 3.66 -11.96
C GLY A 279 -6.81 2.27 -12.01
N HIS A 280 -6.99 1.61 -10.86
CA HIS A 280 -7.77 0.35 -10.77
C HIS A 280 -9.24 0.57 -11.16
N ALA A 281 -9.84 1.66 -10.68
CA ALA A 281 -11.20 2.03 -11.05
C ALA A 281 -11.33 2.26 -12.56
N MET A 282 -10.41 3.01 -13.16
CA MET A 282 -10.39 3.28 -14.60
C MET A 282 -10.16 2.02 -15.43
N HIS A 283 -9.33 1.08 -14.95
CA HIS A 283 -9.19 -0.23 -15.59
C HIS A 283 -10.52 -0.97 -15.65
N SER A 284 -11.35 -0.87 -14.59
CA SER A 284 -12.70 -1.42 -14.59
C SER A 284 -13.64 -0.68 -15.56
N MET A 285 -13.58 0.65 -15.61
CA MET A 285 -14.42 1.48 -16.50
C MET A 285 -14.13 1.27 -17.98
N LEU A 286 -12.86 1.05 -18.33
CA LEU A 286 -12.40 0.88 -19.71
C LEU A 286 -12.48 -0.58 -20.19
N ALA A 287 -12.63 -1.54 -19.29
CA ALA A 287 -12.80 -2.94 -19.67
C ALA A 287 -14.10 -3.13 -20.46
N ARG A 288 -13.99 -3.75 -21.64
CA ARG A 288 -15.11 -4.20 -22.48
C ARG A 288 -14.99 -5.70 -22.65
N THR A 289 -15.76 -6.44 -21.86
CA THR A 289 -15.69 -7.89 -21.81
C THR A 289 -17.07 -8.50 -21.96
N GLU A 290 -17.15 -9.64 -22.66
CA GLU A 290 -18.41 -10.38 -22.77
C GLU A 290 -18.85 -10.92 -21.41
N TYR A 291 -17.90 -11.40 -20.60
CA TYR A 291 -18.19 -12.05 -19.32
C TYR A 291 -17.66 -11.27 -18.11
N GLN A 292 -18.49 -11.18 -17.07
CA GLN A 292 -18.13 -10.51 -15.82
C GLN A 292 -16.96 -11.16 -15.07
N HIS A 293 -16.70 -12.46 -15.27
CA HIS A 293 -15.63 -13.16 -14.55
C HIS A 293 -14.22 -12.80 -15.04
N VAL A 294 -14.10 -12.14 -16.21
CA VAL A 294 -12.83 -11.66 -16.77
C VAL A 294 -12.76 -10.13 -16.88
N THR A 295 -13.70 -9.41 -16.26
CA THR A 295 -13.80 -7.95 -16.37
C THR A 295 -12.96 -7.20 -15.34
N GLY A 296 -12.56 -5.98 -15.68
CA GLY A 296 -11.83 -5.06 -14.82
C GLY A 296 -10.47 -5.59 -14.38
N THR A 297 -10.17 -5.52 -13.08
CA THR A 297 -8.86 -5.90 -12.55
C THR A 297 -8.66 -7.41 -12.35
N ARG A 298 -9.61 -8.24 -12.82
CA ARG A 298 -9.49 -9.71 -12.80
C ARG A 298 -8.52 -10.22 -13.87
N SER A 299 -7.28 -9.81 -13.73
CA SER A 299 -6.11 -10.27 -14.48
C SER A 299 -5.16 -11.05 -13.56
N GLU A 300 -4.08 -11.58 -14.09
CA GLU A 300 -3.05 -12.25 -13.29
C GLU A 300 -2.45 -11.26 -12.27
N ASN A 301 -2.30 -11.69 -11.01
CA ASN A 301 -1.94 -10.82 -9.87
C ASN A 301 -0.59 -10.09 -10.07
N ASP A 302 0.33 -10.69 -10.82
CA ASP A 302 1.64 -10.14 -11.18
C ASP A 302 1.59 -9.15 -12.36
N PHE A 303 0.49 -9.16 -13.14
CA PHE A 303 0.22 -8.21 -14.21
C PHE A 303 -0.62 -7.00 -13.73
N GLU A 304 -1.58 -7.22 -12.83
CA GLU A 304 -2.51 -6.18 -12.32
C GLU A 304 -1.76 -4.93 -11.81
N ASN A 305 -0.67 -5.12 -11.06
CA ASN A 305 0.14 -4.03 -10.52
C ASN A 305 1.09 -3.38 -11.54
N ARG A 306 1.38 -4.03 -12.68
CA ARG A 306 2.31 -3.54 -13.71
C ARG A 306 1.68 -2.50 -14.63
N ARG A 307 0.36 -2.58 -14.87
CA ARG A 307 -0.36 -1.67 -15.76
C ARG A 307 -0.48 -0.24 -15.19
N LEU A 308 -0.42 -0.10 -13.86
CA LEU A 308 -0.73 1.13 -13.12
C LEU A 308 0.46 2.02 -12.80
N ARG A 309 1.70 1.53 -12.99
CA ARG A 309 2.93 2.34 -12.80
C ARG A 309 3.50 2.90 -14.11
N ARG A 310 2.85 2.63 -15.24
CA ARG A 310 3.24 3.14 -16.58
C ARG A 310 2.21 4.11 -17.18
N LEU A 311 1.09 4.34 -16.49
CA LEU A 311 0.13 5.41 -16.77
C LEU A 311 0.36 6.53 -15.75
#